data_AF-A0A3B9NES3-F1
#
_entry.id   AF-A0A3B9NES3-F1
#
_cell.length_a   1.000
_cell.length_b   1.000
_cell.length_c   1.000
_cell.angle_alpha   90.00
_cell.angle_beta   90.00
_cell.angle_gamma   90.00
#
_symmetry.space_group_name_H-M   'P 1'
#
loop_
_entity.id
_entity.type
_entity.pdbx_description
1 polymer ?
#
loop_
_entity_poly.entity_id
_entity_poly.type
_entity_poly.pdbx_seq_one_letter_code
_entity_poly.pdbx_strand_id
1 'polypeptide(L)'
;MKMKYFSPLLLSCAFTLSLYSCNDYLDRELTSGIITSDLIWESPQAIQSVLVTMYDEGLRLDEFDDWFTGKSNLLNLTSLSDEATGAYQKDYAFSNANSVYTYSDYVFEDPFATRYVQIRRTNDFLKKLSETTVLSDEEKRLVDAEARWIRAMQYFGLVKRYGGVPLLTTPQEYVTGDFSALQVPRNKESEVYDIIISECKVISDILPVSRSVESKYRAS
;
A
#
# COMPACT_ATOMS: atom_id res chain seq x y z
N MET A 1 31.06 -53.30 49.89
CA MET A 1 31.67 -52.36 48.92
C MET A 1 30.69 -51.19 48.73
N LYS A 2 30.87 -50.06 49.43
CA LYS A 2 29.92 -48.94 49.40
C LYS A 2 30.35 -47.93 48.34
N MET A 3 29.55 -47.86 47.28
CA MET A 3 29.70 -47.06 46.06
C MET A 3 29.47 -45.56 46.36
N LYS A 4 30.39 -44.93 47.12
CA LYS A 4 30.21 -43.53 47.61
C LYS A 4 30.68 -42.44 46.65
N TYR A 5 31.39 -42.79 45.57
CA TYR A 5 31.93 -41.81 44.61
C TYR A 5 31.14 -41.73 43.29
N PHE A 6 30.10 -42.54 43.10
CA PHE A 6 29.29 -42.54 41.87
C PHE A 6 28.27 -41.38 41.82
N SER A 7 27.82 -40.91 42.99
CA SER A 7 26.81 -39.85 43.13
C SER A 7 27.29 -38.45 42.69
N PRO A 8 28.50 -37.96 43.09
CA PRO A 8 28.98 -36.66 42.61
C PRO A 8 29.37 -36.67 41.13
N LEU A 9 29.75 -37.84 40.57
CA LEU A 9 30.11 -37.99 39.16
C LEU A 9 28.87 -37.92 38.24
N LEU A 10 27.75 -38.53 38.66
CA LEU A 10 26.46 -38.45 37.97
C LEU A 10 25.88 -37.02 37.98
N LEU A 11 26.04 -36.30 39.09
CA LEU A 11 25.58 -34.91 39.22
C LEU A 11 26.39 -33.95 38.34
N SER A 12 27.70 -34.19 38.21
CA SER A 12 28.57 -33.42 37.32
C SER A 12 28.29 -33.66 35.83
N CYS A 13 27.95 -34.91 35.44
CA CYS A 13 27.52 -35.20 34.07
C CYS A 13 26.14 -34.60 33.74
N ALA A 14 25.22 -34.56 34.70
CA ALA A 14 23.91 -33.93 34.50
C ALA A 14 24.03 -32.40 34.28
N PHE A 15 25.01 -31.76 34.92
CA PHE A 15 25.24 -30.32 34.79
C PHE A 15 25.93 -29.92 33.47
N THR A 16 26.77 -30.80 32.90
CA THR A 16 27.39 -30.54 31.59
C THR A 16 26.42 -30.77 30.43
N LEU A 17 25.42 -31.66 30.57
CA LEU A 17 24.33 -31.82 29.61
C LEU A 17 23.36 -30.63 29.55
N SER A 18 23.23 -29.86 30.64
CA SER A 18 22.40 -28.64 30.66
C SER A 18 23.03 -27.43 29.95
N LEU A 19 24.28 -27.50 29.52
CA LEU A 19 24.96 -26.42 28.80
C LEU A 19 24.93 -26.58 27.26
N TYR A 20 24.43 -27.70 26.74
CA TYR A 20 24.18 -27.92 25.31
C TYR A 20 22.71 -27.61 24.98
N SER A 21 22.31 -26.36 25.17
CA SER A 21 21.03 -25.84 24.64
C SER A 21 21.27 -25.26 23.25
N CYS A 22 21.41 -26.11 22.23
CA CYS A 22 21.30 -25.64 20.84
C CYS A 22 19.87 -25.16 20.61
N ASN A 23 19.69 -23.84 20.57
CA ASN A 23 18.38 -23.19 20.51
C ASN A 23 17.92 -22.82 19.09
N ASP A 24 18.56 -23.36 18.03
CA ASP A 24 18.21 -23.08 16.62
C ASP A 24 16.96 -23.83 16.12
N TYR A 25 16.34 -24.69 16.95
CA TYR A 25 15.12 -25.42 16.54
C TYR A 25 13.92 -24.49 16.30
N LEU A 26 13.87 -23.35 17.00
CA LEU A 26 12.83 -22.34 16.83
C LEU A 26 13.16 -21.37 15.69
N ASP A 27 14.44 -21.20 15.35
CA ASP A 27 14.92 -20.36 14.24
C ASP A 27 14.93 -21.17 12.94
N ARG A 28 13.74 -21.62 12.51
CA ARG A 28 13.59 -22.26 11.21
C ARG A 28 13.50 -21.19 10.13
N GLU A 29 14.35 -21.28 9.11
CA GLU A 29 14.15 -20.50 7.89
C GLU A 29 12.73 -20.71 7.37
N LEU A 30 12.06 -19.61 7.01
CA LEU A 30 10.68 -19.58 6.53
C LEU A 30 10.54 -20.42 5.25
N THR A 31 10.21 -21.70 5.44
CA THR A 31 10.00 -22.68 4.37
C THR A 31 8.60 -22.57 3.76
N SER A 32 7.80 -21.60 4.20
CA SER A 32 6.43 -21.34 3.73
C SER A 32 6.38 -20.68 2.35
N GLY A 33 7.51 -20.27 1.78
CA GLY A 33 7.56 -19.49 0.54
C GLY A 33 7.02 -18.06 0.69
N ILE A 34 6.76 -17.62 1.93
CA ILE A 34 6.36 -16.25 2.23
C ILE A 34 7.61 -15.37 2.15
N ILE A 35 7.62 -14.44 1.19
CA ILE A 35 8.66 -13.42 1.09
C ILE A 35 8.50 -12.47 2.28
N THR A 36 9.48 -12.45 3.18
CA THR A 36 9.50 -11.51 4.31
C THR A 36 9.78 -10.09 3.81
N SER A 37 9.38 -9.08 4.59
CA SER A 37 9.67 -7.68 4.26
C SER A 37 11.15 -7.45 3.95
N ASP A 38 12.05 -8.08 4.71
CA ASP A 38 13.49 -7.89 4.54
C ASP A 38 14.00 -8.48 3.22
N LEU A 39 13.51 -9.68 2.86
CA LEU A 39 13.89 -10.37 1.62
C LEU A 39 13.45 -9.60 0.36
N ILE A 40 12.39 -8.79 0.43
CA ILE A 40 11.96 -7.93 -0.69
C ILE A 40 13.07 -6.97 -1.08
N TRP A 41 13.73 -6.34 -0.10
CA TRP A 41 14.71 -5.27 -0.35
C TRP A 41 16.09 -5.79 -0.75
N GLU A 42 16.27 -7.11 -0.72
CA GLU A 42 17.46 -7.83 -1.18
C GLU A 42 17.40 -8.23 -2.67
N SER A 43 16.23 -8.15 -3.32
CA SER A 43 16.02 -8.57 -4.71
C SER A 43 15.37 -7.48 -5.56
N PRO A 44 16.00 -7.06 -6.69
CA PRO A 44 15.37 -6.12 -7.63
C PRO A 44 14.00 -6.60 -8.12
N GLN A 45 13.87 -7.90 -8.39
CA GLN A 45 12.65 -8.49 -8.91
C GLN A 45 11.53 -8.46 -7.88
N ALA A 46 11.84 -8.66 -6.60
CA ALA A 46 10.86 -8.54 -5.52
C ALA A 46 10.41 -7.08 -5.32
N ILE A 47 11.32 -6.10 -5.43
CA ILE A 47 10.93 -4.68 -5.39
C ILE A 47 9.98 -4.34 -6.55
N GLN A 48 10.29 -4.81 -7.76
CA GLN A 48 9.41 -4.61 -8.92
C GLN A 48 8.05 -5.30 -8.74
N SER A 49 7.99 -6.49 -8.13
CA SER A 49 6.71 -7.17 -7.90
C SER A 49 5.83 -6.40 -6.91
N VAL A 50 6.42 -5.80 -5.87
CA VAL A 50 5.68 -4.90 -4.96
C VAL A 50 5.13 -3.70 -5.72
N LEU A 51 5.93 -3.06 -6.58
CA LEU A 51 5.45 -1.96 -7.41
C LEU A 51 4.30 -2.40 -8.32
N VAL A 52 4.39 -3.57 -8.96
CA VAL A 52 3.30 -4.13 -9.77
C VAL A 52 2.02 -4.32 -8.95
N THR A 53 2.12 -4.81 -7.72
CA THR A 53 0.96 -4.91 -6.81
C THR A 53 0.39 -3.52 -6.48
N MET A 54 1.24 -2.50 -6.32
CA MET A 54 0.78 -1.12 -6.12
C MET A 54 0.04 -0.57 -7.35
N TYR A 55 0.47 -0.91 -8.57
CA TYR A 55 -0.29 -0.60 -9.78
C TYR A 55 -1.64 -1.32 -9.79
N ASP A 56 -1.64 -2.64 -9.57
CA ASP A 56 -2.85 -3.45 -9.67
C ASP A 56 -3.88 -3.10 -8.58
N GLU A 57 -3.47 -3.03 -7.31
CA GLU A 57 -4.40 -2.73 -6.22
C GLU A 57 -4.65 -1.23 -6.03
N GLY A 58 -3.65 -0.40 -6.37
CA GLY A 58 -3.70 1.03 -6.17
C GLY A 58 -4.35 1.78 -7.31
N LEU A 59 -4.39 1.26 -8.55
CA LEU A 59 -4.95 1.99 -9.70
C LEU A 59 -6.16 1.35 -10.35
N ARG A 60 -6.74 0.31 -9.74
CA ARG A 60 -8.14 -0.08 -9.99
C ARG A 60 -9.05 1.02 -9.46
N LEU A 61 -9.15 2.12 -10.19
CA LEU A 61 -9.97 3.27 -9.83
C LEU A 61 -10.89 3.59 -11.00
N ASP A 62 -11.91 4.39 -10.74
CA ASP A 62 -12.82 4.87 -11.78
C ASP A 62 -12.11 5.70 -12.86
N GLU A 63 -10.95 6.30 -12.58
CA GLU A 63 -10.14 6.96 -13.61
C GLU A 63 -9.60 6.00 -14.68
N PHE A 64 -9.49 4.71 -14.37
CA PHE A 64 -8.90 3.69 -15.22
C PHE A 64 -9.85 2.54 -15.56
N ASP A 65 -11.01 2.45 -14.88
CA ASP A 65 -12.06 1.47 -15.14
C ASP A 65 -13.46 2.07 -14.89
N ASP A 66 -14.17 2.41 -15.97
CA ASP A 66 -15.57 2.90 -15.93
C ASP A 66 -16.54 1.90 -15.27
N TRP A 67 -16.15 0.62 -15.19
CA TRP A 67 -16.90 -0.47 -14.60
C TRP A 67 -16.20 -1.03 -13.37
N PHE A 68 -15.67 -0.12 -12.54
CA PHE A 68 -15.00 -0.42 -11.28
C PHE A 68 -15.78 -1.41 -10.38
N THR A 69 -17.11 -1.45 -10.51
CA THR A 69 -17.97 -2.48 -9.92
C THR A 69 -18.56 -3.39 -11.00
N GLY A 70 -18.75 -4.67 -10.66
CA GLY A 70 -19.19 -5.71 -11.59
C GLY A 70 -20.27 -5.22 -12.56
N LYS A 71 -19.99 -5.39 -13.87
CA LYS A 71 -20.80 -4.89 -15.02
C LYS A 71 -22.30 -5.15 -14.93
N SER A 72 -22.72 -6.10 -14.09
CA SER A 72 -24.11 -6.43 -13.80
C SER A 72 -24.91 -5.32 -13.12
N ASN A 73 -24.27 -4.36 -12.44
CA ASN A 73 -24.99 -3.39 -11.63
C ASN A 73 -25.37 -2.12 -12.38
N LEU A 74 -24.79 -1.85 -13.57
CA LEU A 74 -25.08 -0.65 -14.38
C LEU A 74 -24.95 0.69 -13.61
N LEU A 75 -24.22 0.68 -12.49
CA LEU A 75 -23.90 1.85 -11.67
C LEU A 75 -22.50 2.34 -12.07
N ASN A 76 -22.42 3.52 -12.68
CA ASN A 76 -21.18 4.20 -12.99
C ASN A 76 -21.33 5.71 -12.74
N LEU A 77 -20.25 6.47 -12.73
CA LEU A 77 -20.31 7.91 -12.45
C LEU A 77 -21.17 8.69 -13.44
N THR A 78 -21.31 8.21 -14.67
CA THR A 78 -22.15 8.85 -15.71
C THR A 78 -23.64 8.79 -15.35
N SER A 79 -24.09 7.75 -14.63
CA SER A 79 -25.47 7.70 -14.14
C SER A 79 -25.72 8.60 -12.92
N LEU A 80 -24.67 9.27 -12.40
CA LEU A 80 -24.78 10.31 -11.37
C LEU A 80 -24.77 11.73 -11.95
N SER A 81 -24.63 11.87 -13.27
CA SER A 81 -24.82 13.14 -13.99
C SER A 81 -26.12 13.11 -14.81
N ASP A 82 -26.39 14.20 -15.53
CA ASP A 82 -27.53 14.33 -16.45
C ASP A 82 -27.31 13.60 -17.80
N GLU A 83 -26.16 12.94 -17.98
CA GLU A 83 -25.76 12.28 -19.22
C GLU A 83 -26.33 10.85 -19.37
N ALA A 84 -26.66 10.17 -18.26
CA ALA A 84 -27.18 8.82 -18.30
C ALA A 84 -28.17 8.52 -17.16
N THR A 85 -29.06 7.55 -17.39
CA THR A 85 -29.94 6.98 -16.36
C THR A 85 -29.72 5.47 -16.29
N GLY A 86 -29.70 4.91 -15.08
CA GLY A 86 -29.64 3.47 -14.88
C GLY A 86 -30.86 2.77 -15.49
N ALA A 87 -30.63 1.75 -16.34
CA ALA A 87 -31.69 1.05 -17.07
C ALA A 87 -32.54 0.12 -16.19
N TYR A 88 -32.05 -0.26 -14.99
CA TYR A 88 -32.75 -1.09 -14.01
C TYR A 88 -33.12 -0.24 -12.77
N GLN A 89 -34.25 0.48 -12.84
CA GLN A 89 -34.71 1.38 -11.79
C GLN A 89 -35.24 0.65 -10.54
N LYS A 90 -34.34 0.04 -9.77
CA LYS A 90 -34.57 -0.25 -8.35
C LYS A 90 -33.33 0.03 -7.50
N ASP A 91 -32.58 1.06 -7.89
CA ASP A 91 -31.24 1.34 -7.36
C ASP A 91 -31.22 2.25 -6.15
N TYR A 92 -30.32 1.95 -5.22
CA TYR A 92 -30.01 2.75 -4.04
C TYR A 92 -29.69 4.22 -4.39
N ALA A 93 -29.03 4.47 -5.52
CA ALA A 93 -28.65 5.78 -6.06
C ALA A 93 -29.83 6.73 -6.42
N PHE A 94 -31.05 6.20 -6.54
CA PHE A 94 -32.25 6.99 -6.80
C PHE A 94 -33.44 6.60 -5.91
N SER A 95 -33.27 5.57 -5.08
CA SER A 95 -34.23 5.10 -4.07
C SER A 95 -34.12 5.89 -2.75
N ASN A 96 -33.01 6.61 -2.53
CA ASN A 96 -32.88 7.43 -1.34
C ASN A 96 -33.76 8.68 -1.49
N ALA A 97 -34.81 8.78 -0.67
CA ALA A 97 -35.84 9.83 -0.74
C ALA A 97 -35.29 11.27 -0.64
N ASN A 98 -34.02 11.43 -0.25
CA ASN A 98 -33.33 12.71 -0.10
C ASN A 98 -32.10 12.87 -1.04
N SER A 99 -31.83 11.92 -1.94
CA SER A 99 -30.63 11.92 -2.81
C SER A 99 -29.29 12.07 -2.06
N VAL A 100 -29.24 11.62 -0.80
CA VAL A 100 -28.02 11.67 0.03
C VAL A 100 -27.26 10.36 -0.13
N TYR A 101 -25.99 10.44 -0.51
CA TYR A 101 -25.07 9.30 -0.57
C TYR A 101 -23.89 9.50 0.36
N THR A 102 -23.49 8.43 1.03
CA THR A 102 -22.18 8.36 1.64
C THR A 102 -21.20 7.74 0.65
N TYR A 103 -19.93 8.15 0.70
CA TYR A 103 -18.95 7.67 -0.26
C TYR A 103 -18.57 6.19 -0.05
N SER A 104 -18.88 5.62 1.12
CA SER A 104 -18.79 4.18 1.37
C SER A 104 -19.98 3.39 0.80
N ASP A 105 -20.98 4.07 0.22
CA ASP A 105 -22.13 3.38 -0.36
C ASP A 105 -21.71 2.58 -1.59
N TYR A 106 -22.51 1.55 -1.88
CA TYR A 106 -22.39 0.67 -3.05
C TYR A 106 -22.29 1.41 -4.39
N VAL A 107 -22.72 2.67 -4.42
CA VAL A 107 -22.67 3.51 -5.62
C VAL A 107 -21.23 3.85 -6.02
N PHE A 108 -20.33 4.02 -5.05
CA PHE A 108 -18.95 4.42 -5.31
C PHE A 108 -17.95 3.28 -5.12
N GLU A 109 -18.20 2.34 -4.20
CA GLU A 109 -17.33 1.20 -3.81
C GLU A 109 -15.82 1.52 -3.67
N ASP A 110 -15.48 2.80 -3.49
CA ASP A 110 -14.13 3.29 -3.34
C ASP A 110 -13.99 3.89 -1.93
N PRO A 111 -13.86 3.13 -0.85
CA PRO A 111 -13.83 3.72 0.49
C PRO A 111 -12.65 4.68 0.67
N PHE A 112 -12.89 5.80 1.38
CA PHE A 112 -11.84 6.72 1.84
C PHE A 112 -10.65 5.95 2.45
N ALA A 113 -10.94 4.96 3.29
CA ALA A 113 -9.95 4.14 3.96
C ALA A 113 -9.06 3.35 2.97
N THR A 114 -9.60 2.83 1.87
CA THR A 114 -8.85 2.07 0.87
C THR A 114 -7.78 2.93 0.22
N ARG A 115 -8.11 4.17 -0.13
CA ARG A 115 -7.15 5.16 -0.66
C ARG A 115 -6.02 5.43 0.32
N TYR A 116 -6.33 5.62 1.61
CA TYR A 116 -5.32 5.85 2.65
C TYR A 116 -4.46 4.61 2.95
N VAL A 117 -4.99 3.40 2.79
CA VAL A 117 -4.18 2.17 2.84
C VAL A 117 -3.12 2.20 1.72
N GLN A 118 -3.50 2.58 0.50
CA GLN A 118 -2.56 2.67 -0.61
C GLN A 118 -1.55 3.81 -0.45
N ILE A 119 -1.98 4.97 0.05
CA ILE A 119 -1.07 6.09 0.39
C ILE A 119 -0.04 5.65 1.43
N ARG A 120 -0.48 4.96 2.50
CA ARG A 120 0.42 4.46 3.53
C ARG A 120 1.43 3.46 2.97
N ARG A 121 0.97 2.47 2.19
CA ARG A 121 1.83 1.50 1.52
C ARG A 121 2.87 2.19 0.62
N THR A 122 2.45 3.21 -0.11
CA THR A 122 3.34 3.98 -0.98
C THR A 122 4.39 4.74 -0.17
N ASN A 123 4.00 5.37 0.93
CA ASN A 123 4.94 6.07 1.82
C ASN A 123 5.97 5.11 2.43
N ASP A 124 5.52 3.93 2.88
CA ASP A 124 6.38 2.89 3.44
C ASP A 124 7.35 2.35 2.37
N PHE A 125 6.85 2.11 1.16
CA PHE A 125 7.65 1.69 0.01
C PHE A 125 8.72 2.73 -0.35
N LEU A 126 8.37 4.01 -0.46
CA LEU A 126 9.30 5.09 -0.76
C LEU A 126 10.40 5.22 0.30
N LYS A 127 10.03 5.10 1.60
CA LYS A 127 11.01 5.12 2.69
C LYS A 127 12.01 3.98 2.52
N LYS A 128 11.54 2.76 2.31
CA LYS A 128 12.41 1.58 2.16
C LYS A 128 13.22 1.56 0.87
N LEU A 129 12.66 2.08 -0.22
CA LEU A 129 13.36 2.27 -1.49
C LEU A 129 14.55 3.23 -1.34
N SER A 130 14.45 4.22 -0.46
CA SER A 130 15.59 5.11 -0.17
C SER A 130 16.73 4.40 0.58
N GLU A 131 16.40 3.39 1.40
CA GLU A 131 17.34 2.63 2.24
C GLU A 131 18.04 1.48 1.47
N THR A 132 17.40 0.90 0.45
CA THR A 132 17.98 -0.23 -0.30
C THR A 132 19.21 0.17 -1.11
N THR A 133 20.16 -0.75 -1.23
CA THR A 133 21.40 -0.60 -2.03
C THR A 133 21.45 -1.54 -3.23
N VAL A 134 20.38 -2.31 -3.45
CA VAL A 134 20.36 -3.40 -4.44
C VAL A 134 20.01 -2.92 -5.85
N LEU A 135 19.27 -1.82 -5.97
CA LEU A 135 18.99 -1.15 -7.24
C LEU A 135 20.07 -0.12 -7.57
N SER A 136 20.36 0.05 -8.86
CA SER A 136 21.14 1.21 -9.32
C SER A 136 20.40 2.52 -9.04
N ASP A 137 21.14 3.64 -8.99
CA ASP A 137 20.54 4.96 -8.75
C ASP A 137 19.48 5.32 -9.79
N GLU A 138 19.70 4.93 -11.05
CA GLU A 138 18.75 5.17 -12.13
C GLU A 138 17.48 4.33 -11.99
N GLU A 139 17.61 3.03 -11.70
CA GLU A 139 16.46 2.16 -11.44
C GLU A 139 15.65 2.65 -10.23
N LYS A 140 16.36 3.03 -9.16
CA LYS A 140 15.74 3.58 -7.95
C LYS A 140 14.97 4.86 -8.28
N ARG A 141 15.55 5.76 -9.06
CA ARG A 141 14.92 7.02 -9.48
C ARG A 141 13.65 6.79 -10.28
N LEU A 142 13.66 5.83 -11.21
CA LEU A 142 12.46 5.46 -11.99
C LEU A 142 11.37 4.83 -11.11
N VAL A 143 11.74 3.92 -10.20
CA VAL A 143 10.80 3.27 -9.28
C VAL A 143 10.19 4.29 -8.30
N ASP A 144 10.99 5.22 -7.79
CA ASP A 144 10.54 6.33 -6.92
C ASP A 144 9.52 7.20 -7.66
N ALA A 145 9.81 7.59 -8.90
CA ALA A 145 8.91 8.40 -9.72
C ALA A 145 7.56 7.73 -9.97
N GLU A 146 7.55 6.42 -10.26
CA GLU A 146 6.31 5.67 -10.45
C GLU A 146 5.49 5.51 -9.16
N ALA A 147 6.15 5.25 -8.03
CA ALA A 147 5.47 5.17 -6.75
C ALA A 147 4.86 6.54 -6.36
N ARG A 148 5.58 7.65 -6.57
CA ARG A 148 5.05 9.00 -6.38
C ARG A 148 3.86 9.31 -7.27
N TRP A 149 3.90 8.87 -8.53
CA TRP A 149 2.76 8.98 -9.44
C TRP A 149 1.51 8.27 -8.88
N ILE A 150 1.67 7.03 -8.40
CA ILE A 150 0.56 6.27 -7.78
C ILE A 150 -0.02 7.04 -6.58
N ARG A 151 0.84 7.61 -5.71
CA ARG A 151 0.39 8.45 -4.59
C ARG A 151 -0.35 9.69 -5.04
N ALA A 152 0.14 10.37 -6.08
CA ALA A 152 -0.53 11.53 -6.66
C ALA A 152 -1.92 11.16 -7.20
N MET A 153 -2.05 10.00 -7.85
CA MET A 153 -3.34 9.49 -8.32
C MET A 153 -4.29 9.13 -7.17
N GLN A 154 -3.78 8.58 -6.04
CA GLN A 154 -4.62 8.37 -4.86
C GLN A 154 -5.17 9.69 -4.31
N TYR A 155 -4.34 10.73 -4.23
CA TYR A 155 -4.77 12.05 -3.80
C TYR A 155 -5.74 12.70 -4.77
N PHE A 156 -5.54 12.51 -6.08
CA PHE A 156 -6.46 13.00 -7.10
C PHE A 156 -7.85 12.37 -6.95
N GLY A 157 -7.90 11.06 -6.74
CA GLY A 157 -9.14 10.33 -6.48
C GLY A 157 -9.86 10.80 -5.21
N LEU A 158 -9.11 11.23 -4.18
CA LEU A 158 -9.66 11.80 -2.95
C LEU A 158 -10.16 13.25 -3.14
N VAL A 159 -9.33 14.14 -3.69
CA VAL A 159 -9.63 15.58 -3.73
C VAL A 159 -10.87 15.87 -4.57
N LYS A 160 -11.05 15.17 -5.69
CA LYS A 160 -12.19 15.39 -6.59
C LYS A 160 -13.55 15.03 -5.97
N ARG A 161 -13.56 14.33 -4.83
CA ARG A 161 -14.78 13.92 -4.11
C ARG A 161 -14.95 14.55 -2.74
N TYR A 162 -13.85 14.74 -2.03
CA TYR A 162 -13.87 15.21 -0.65
C TYR A 162 -13.42 16.67 -0.51
N GLY A 163 -12.89 17.26 -1.58
CA GLY A 163 -12.12 18.49 -1.49
C GLY A 163 -10.88 18.29 -0.63
N GLY A 164 -10.69 19.12 0.37
CA GLY A 164 -9.56 19.04 1.29
C GLY A 164 -9.51 17.73 2.11
N VAL A 165 -8.34 17.07 2.15
CA VAL A 165 -8.11 15.84 2.91
C VAL A 165 -6.76 15.90 3.65
N PRO A 166 -6.50 15.08 4.69
CA PRO A 166 -5.20 15.06 5.36
C PRO A 166 -4.05 14.69 4.41
N LEU A 167 -3.00 15.51 4.38
CA LEU A 167 -1.80 15.23 3.59
C LEU A 167 -0.78 14.41 4.42
N LEU A 168 -0.49 13.21 3.95
CA LEU A 168 0.39 12.22 4.55
C LEU A 168 1.41 11.78 3.50
N THR A 169 2.59 12.42 3.49
CA THR A 169 3.65 12.14 2.50
C THR A 169 4.79 11.30 3.06
N THR A 170 4.73 10.96 4.34
CA THR A 170 5.69 10.11 5.05
C THR A 170 4.97 9.00 5.82
N PRO A 171 5.66 7.89 6.10
CA PRO A 171 5.13 6.87 7.02
C PRO A 171 4.75 7.47 8.36
N GLN A 172 3.59 7.08 8.88
CA GLN A 172 3.17 7.40 10.24
C GLN A 172 3.54 6.24 11.16
N GLU A 173 4.14 6.57 12.31
CA GLU A 173 4.45 5.59 13.34
C GLU A 173 3.23 5.36 14.25
N TYR A 174 3.00 4.11 14.60
CA TYR A 174 1.98 3.72 15.56
C TYR A 174 2.64 3.49 16.92
N VAL A 175 2.27 4.29 17.92
CA VAL A 175 2.73 4.13 19.30
C VAL A 175 1.54 3.65 20.13
N THR A 176 1.66 2.47 20.74
CA THR A 176 0.60 1.89 21.56
C THR A 176 0.24 2.85 22.69
N GLY A 177 -1.02 3.29 22.72
CA GLY A 177 -1.54 4.21 23.75
C GLY A 177 -1.38 5.70 23.44
N ASP A 178 -0.74 6.07 22.33
CA ASP A 178 -0.65 7.46 21.84
C ASP A 178 -1.03 7.53 20.35
N PHE A 179 -2.19 8.13 20.07
CA PHE A 179 -2.72 8.30 18.72
C PHE A 179 -2.50 9.70 18.16
N SER A 180 -1.83 10.60 18.89
CA SER A 180 -1.71 12.01 18.51
C SER A 180 -1.06 12.19 17.13
N ALA A 181 -0.03 11.39 16.81
CA ALA A 181 0.65 11.40 15.51
C ALA A 181 -0.23 10.92 14.33
N LEU A 182 -1.33 10.21 14.62
CA LEU A 182 -2.28 9.71 13.62
C LEU A 182 -3.45 10.69 13.37
N GLN A 183 -3.63 11.66 14.25
CA GLN A 183 -4.73 12.64 14.20
C GLN A 183 -4.34 13.86 13.37
N VAL A 184 -4.21 13.67 12.05
CA VAL A 184 -3.85 14.76 11.12
C VAL A 184 -5.12 15.49 10.64
N PRO A 185 -5.21 16.83 10.79
CA PRO A 185 -6.36 17.58 10.34
C PRO A 185 -6.45 17.60 8.80
N ARG A 186 -7.65 17.88 8.28
CA ARG A 186 -7.86 18.06 6.85
C ARG A 186 -7.12 19.31 6.35
N ASN A 187 -6.41 19.18 5.25
CA ASN A 187 -5.86 20.31 4.51
C ASN A 187 -6.93 20.99 3.65
N LYS A 188 -6.61 22.14 3.09
CA LYS A 188 -7.46 22.79 2.08
C LYS A 188 -7.41 22.00 0.77
N GLU A 189 -8.48 22.07 0.00
CA GLU A 189 -8.54 21.46 -1.34
C GLU A 189 -7.39 21.92 -2.24
N SER A 190 -7.08 23.23 -2.23
CA SER A 190 -5.96 23.80 -2.99
C SER A 190 -4.61 23.18 -2.60
N GLU A 191 -4.39 22.92 -1.32
CA GLU A 191 -3.13 22.33 -0.83
C GLU A 191 -2.98 20.87 -1.30
N VAL A 192 -4.10 20.15 -1.45
CA VAL A 192 -4.07 18.79 -2.00
C VAL A 192 -3.72 18.82 -3.48
N TYR A 193 -4.32 19.73 -4.26
CA TYR A 193 -3.94 19.94 -5.66
C TYR A 193 -2.47 20.37 -5.80
N ASP A 194 -1.96 21.23 -4.92
CA ASP A 194 -0.55 21.64 -4.94
C ASP A 194 0.41 20.46 -4.76
N ILE A 195 0.10 19.51 -3.86
CA ILE A 195 0.88 18.27 -3.70
C ILE A 195 0.81 17.41 -4.97
N ILE A 196 -0.37 17.19 -5.53
CA ILE A 196 -0.53 16.40 -6.75
C ILE A 196 0.29 17.02 -7.89
N ILE A 197 0.16 18.33 -8.11
CA ILE A 197 0.86 19.05 -9.18
C ILE A 197 2.36 19.03 -8.96
N SER A 198 2.83 19.25 -7.72
CA SER A 198 4.26 19.27 -7.43
C SER A 198 4.91 17.90 -7.60
N GLU A 199 4.28 16.82 -7.13
CA GLU A 199 4.76 15.45 -7.37
C GLU A 199 4.81 15.16 -8.87
N CYS A 200 3.71 15.39 -9.60
CA CYS A 200 3.64 15.14 -11.04
C CYS A 200 4.68 15.95 -11.84
N LYS A 201 4.95 17.20 -11.46
CA LYS A 201 6.01 18.00 -12.11
C LYS A 201 7.39 17.41 -11.88
N VAL A 202 7.72 17.05 -10.64
CA VAL A 202 9.03 16.48 -10.31
C VAL A 202 9.29 15.19 -11.06
N ILE A 203 8.28 14.32 -11.15
CA ILE A 203 8.42 13.01 -11.81
C ILE A 203 8.36 13.08 -13.34
N SER A 204 7.76 14.14 -13.92
CA SER A 204 7.66 14.28 -15.38
C SER A 204 9.00 14.38 -16.08
N ASP A 205 10.02 14.92 -15.41
CA ASP A 205 11.40 14.99 -15.91
C ASP A 205 12.17 13.66 -15.72
N ILE A 206 11.57 12.68 -15.02
CA ILE A 206 12.17 11.39 -14.68
C ILE A 206 11.56 10.27 -15.52
N LEU A 207 10.24 10.28 -15.67
CA LEU A 207 9.52 9.25 -16.40
C LEU A 207 9.82 9.35 -17.91
N PRO A 208 9.98 8.20 -18.60
CA PRO A 208 10.27 8.21 -20.02
C PRO A 208 9.00 8.47 -20.83
N VAL A 209 9.07 9.37 -21.80
CA VAL A 209 7.96 9.73 -22.72
C VAL A 209 7.30 8.52 -23.38
N SER A 210 8.05 7.44 -23.61
CA SER A 210 7.53 6.18 -24.14
C SER A 210 8.20 4.99 -23.47
N ARG A 211 7.42 3.94 -23.24
CA ARG A 211 7.85 2.67 -22.64
C ARG A 211 7.96 1.56 -23.70
N SER A 212 8.70 0.50 -23.39
CA SER A 212 8.77 -0.70 -24.23
C SER A 212 7.44 -1.47 -24.22
N VAL A 213 7.27 -2.46 -25.10
CA VAL A 213 6.05 -3.27 -25.17
C VAL A 213 5.75 -3.98 -23.85
N GLU A 214 6.80 -4.43 -23.16
CA GLU A 214 6.72 -5.13 -21.86
C GLU A 214 6.32 -4.20 -20.71
N SER A 215 6.54 -2.89 -20.86
CA SER A 215 6.33 -1.88 -19.83
C SER A 215 5.31 -0.80 -20.20
N LYS A 216 4.56 -1.00 -21.29
CA LYS A 216 3.65 -0.01 -21.90
C LYS A 216 2.48 0.45 -21.02
N TYR A 217 2.19 -0.26 -19.93
CA TYR A 217 1.13 0.10 -18.98
C TYR A 217 1.67 0.82 -17.73
N ARG A 218 2.99 0.99 -17.62
CA ARG A 218 3.61 1.80 -16.56
C ARG A 218 3.51 3.28 -16.91
N ALA A 219 3.56 4.13 -15.89
CA ALA A 219 3.57 5.58 -16.08
C ALA A 219 4.72 6.03 -16.99
N SER A 220 4.44 6.94 -17.92
CA SER A 220 5.37 7.45 -18.94
C SER A 220 5.22 8.96 -19.09
#